data_AF-A0A2V7HXW4-F1
#
_entry.id   AF-A0A2V7HXW4-F1
#
_cell.length_a   1.000
_cell.length_b   1.000
_cell.length_c   1.000
_cell.angle_alpha   90.00
_cell.angle_beta   90.00
_cell.angle_gamma   90.00
#
_symmetry.space_group_name_H-M   'P 1'
#
loop_
_entity.id
_entity.type
_entity.pdbx_description
1 polymer ?
#
loop_
_entity_poly.entity_id
_entity_poly.type
_entity_poly.pdbx_seq_one_letter_code
_entity_poly.pdbx_strand_id
1 'polypeptide(L)'
;MPGAFWCIVEDDRQGNPKKVMAEVVGEASRLAGQMGAQAEAVWLTDRAAPEGVKLLGELGAKRIWLLENAAFGAYRGEVWTPVVAELAAKESPQAILAPVTTRQREMMARLAARLGAGLSADSTALALEDGKLVATRPVYAGKLLSRV
;
A
#
# COMPACT_ATOMS: atom_id res chain seq x y z
N MET A 1 14.64 4.08 -13.63
CA MET A 1 13.97 5.06 -12.74
C MET A 1 14.24 4.65 -11.31
N PRO A 2 14.39 5.56 -10.33
CA PRO A 2 14.42 5.17 -8.94
C PRO A 2 13.16 4.36 -8.62
N GLY A 3 13.28 3.33 -7.77
CA GLY A 3 12.15 2.47 -7.43
C GLY A 3 11.03 3.23 -6.73
N ALA A 4 9.85 2.62 -6.67
CA ALA A 4 8.69 3.18 -5.98
C ALA A 4 8.23 2.27 -4.83
N PHE A 5 7.82 2.90 -3.72
CA PHE A 5 7.10 2.25 -2.63
C PHE A 5 5.62 2.59 -2.80
N TRP A 6 4.80 1.59 -3.08
CA TRP A 6 3.38 1.78 -3.29
C TRP A 6 2.60 1.74 -1.99
N CYS A 7 1.61 2.61 -1.89
CA CYS A 7 0.63 2.67 -0.81
C CYS A 7 -0.74 2.35 -1.40
N ILE A 8 -1.32 1.20 -1.05
CA ILE A 8 -2.70 0.89 -1.46
C ILE A 8 -3.64 1.76 -0.65
N VAL A 9 -4.35 2.65 -1.34
CA VAL A 9 -5.27 3.60 -0.72
C VAL A 9 -6.52 2.87 -0.26
N GLU A 10 -6.88 3.08 0.99
CA GLU A 10 -8.20 2.74 1.49
C GLU A 10 -9.00 4.02 1.73
N ASP A 11 -10.12 4.16 1.04
CA ASP A 11 -11.03 5.30 1.15
C ASP A 11 -12.28 4.99 2.01
N ASP A 12 -13.02 6.06 2.30
CA ASP A 12 -14.30 6.07 3.00
C ASP A 12 -15.50 5.76 2.09
N ARG A 13 -15.26 5.42 0.81
CA ARG A 13 -16.26 5.21 -0.25
C ARG A 13 -17.06 6.46 -0.64
N GLN A 14 -16.65 7.63 -0.15
CA GLN A 14 -17.18 8.95 -0.51
C GLN A 14 -16.13 9.77 -1.26
N GLY A 15 -15.07 9.10 -1.73
CA GLY A 15 -13.98 9.71 -2.48
C GLY A 15 -12.88 10.30 -1.61
N ASN A 16 -12.81 10.01 -0.31
CA ASN A 16 -11.72 10.50 0.54
C ASN A 16 -10.89 9.37 1.15
N PRO A 17 -9.54 9.44 1.09
CA PRO A 17 -8.67 8.53 1.82
C PRO A 17 -8.98 8.53 3.31
N LYS A 18 -8.99 7.34 3.93
CA LYS A 18 -9.11 7.23 5.39
C LYS A 18 -7.90 7.83 6.09
N LYS A 19 -8.07 8.26 7.35
CA LYS A 19 -7.00 8.85 8.18
C LYS A 19 -5.74 7.98 8.28
N VAL A 20 -5.90 6.65 8.30
CA VAL A 20 -4.77 5.69 8.33
C VAL A 20 -3.81 5.85 7.14
N MET A 21 -4.27 6.45 6.03
CA MET A 21 -3.39 6.70 4.88
C MET A 21 -2.30 7.71 5.20
N ALA A 22 -2.47 8.59 6.18
CA ALA A 22 -1.39 9.47 6.64
C ALA A 22 -0.21 8.67 7.21
N GLU A 23 -0.50 7.60 7.95
CA GLU A 23 0.52 6.72 8.54
C GLU A 23 1.22 5.91 7.44
N VAL A 24 0.45 5.31 6.53
CA VAL A 24 0.98 4.45 5.46
C VAL A 24 1.84 5.24 4.48
N VAL A 25 1.35 6.39 3.98
CA VAL A 25 2.07 7.22 3.02
C VAL A 25 3.28 7.89 3.67
N GLY A 26 3.15 8.34 4.92
CA GLY A 26 4.25 8.92 5.69
C GLY A 26 5.40 7.92 5.87
N GLU A 27 5.07 6.70 6.28
CA GLU A 27 6.07 5.64 6.48
C GLU A 27 6.70 5.18 5.16
N ALA A 28 5.91 5.00 4.11
CA ALA A 28 6.43 4.71 2.78
C ALA A 28 7.37 5.81 2.29
N SER A 29 7.03 7.09 2.51
CA SER A 29 7.86 8.23 2.13
C SER A 29 9.18 8.25 2.89
N ARG A 30 9.14 7.98 4.20
CA ARG A 30 10.34 7.89 5.06
C ARG A 30 11.29 6.78 4.59
N LEU A 31 10.76 5.60 4.28
CA LEU A 31 11.55 4.45 3.83
C LEU A 31 12.06 4.65 2.41
N ALA A 32 11.19 5.05 1.48
CA ALA A 32 11.57 5.27 0.09
C ALA A 32 12.67 6.34 -0.03
N GLY A 33 12.55 7.43 0.73
CA GLY A 33 13.56 8.50 0.76
C GLY A 33 14.96 8.02 1.13
N GLN A 34 15.08 7.04 2.03
CA GLN A 34 16.38 6.44 2.42
C GLN A 34 17.00 5.60 1.30
N MET A 35 16.20 5.14 0.33
CA MET A 35 16.67 4.37 -0.84
C MET A 35 16.78 5.23 -2.11
N GLY A 36 16.59 6.55 -2.02
CA GLY A 36 16.47 7.41 -3.19
C GLY A 36 15.24 7.11 -4.06
N ALA A 37 14.26 6.40 -3.49
CA ALA A 37 12.98 6.03 -4.08
C ALA A 37 11.89 7.05 -3.69
N GLN A 38 10.69 6.87 -4.24
CA GLN A 38 9.53 7.72 -3.93
C GLN A 38 8.33 6.89 -3.46
N ALA A 39 7.50 7.48 -2.61
CA ALA A 39 6.20 6.91 -2.26
C ALA A 39 5.16 7.29 -3.32
N GLU A 40 4.33 6.32 -3.70
CA GLU A 40 3.25 6.49 -4.65
C GLU A 40 1.97 5.89 -4.09
N ALA A 41 0.82 6.50 -4.41
CA ALA A 41 -0.47 6.00 -4.02
C ALA A 41 -1.10 5.19 -5.17
N VAL A 42 -1.70 4.05 -4.85
CA VAL A 42 -2.52 3.27 -5.79
C VAL A 42 -3.95 3.24 -5.26
N TRP A 43 -4.85 3.88 -6.00
CA TRP A 43 -6.22 4.11 -5.55
C TRP A 43 -7.22 3.60 -6.56
N LEU A 44 -7.93 2.53 -6.18
CA LEU A 44 -9.05 1.98 -6.92
C LEU A 44 -10.33 2.47 -6.22
N THR A 45 -11.20 3.16 -6.95
CA THR A 45 -12.42 3.73 -6.38
C THR A 45 -13.48 3.96 -7.45
N ASP A 46 -14.74 4.12 -7.04
CA ASP A 46 -15.82 4.55 -7.95
C ASP A 46 -15.61 6.00 -8.39
N ARG A 47 -15.31 6.86 -7.42
CA ARG A 47 -15.04 8.27 -7.65
C ARG A 47 -14.13 8.83 -6.57
N ALA A 48 -13.03 9.44 -6.97
CA ALA A 48 -12.20 10.22 -6.06
C ALA A 48 -12.72 11.66 -5.94
N ALA A 49 -12.77 12.17 -4.71
CA ALA A 49 -12.94 13.59 -4.49
C ALA A 49 -11.63 14.33 -4.81
N PRO A 50 -11.69 15.53 -5.42
CA PRO A 50 -10.49 16.35 -5.66
C PRO A 50 -9.67 16.60 -4.39
N GLU A 51 -10.34 16.80 -3.26
CA GLU A 51 -9.74 16.99 -1.95
C GLU A 51 -9.01 15.73 -1.48
N GLY A 52 -9.54 14.54 -1.79
CA GLY A 52 -8.89 13.27 -1.49
C GLY A 52 -7.60 13.07 -2.27
N VAL A 53 -7.58 13.43 -3.55
CA VAL A 53 -6.36 13.41 -4.39
C VAL A 53 -5.33 14.40 -3.86
N LYS A 54 -5.77 15.62 -3.52
CA LYS A 54 -4.92 16.66 -2.94
C LYS A 54 -4.30 16.18 -1.62
N LEU A 55 -5.10 15.57 -0.74
CA LEU A 55 -4.65 15.04 0.54
C LEU A 55 -3.52 14.01 0.36
N LEU A 56 -3.65 13.06 -0.58
CA LEU A 56 -2.58 12.07 -0.82
C LEU A 56 -1.26 12.74 -1.22
N GLY A 57 -1.32 13.81 -2.02
CA GLY A 57 -0.15 14.61 -2.38
C GLY A 57 0.48 15.31 -1.18
N GLU A 58 -0.34 15.93 -0.32
CA GLU A 58 0.09 16.58 0.93
C GLU A 58 0.71 15.58 1.92
N LEU A 59 0.23 14.33 1.93
CA LEU A 59 0.77 13.25 2.75
C LEU A 59 2.12 12.70 2.24
N GLY A 60 2.54 13.07 1.03
CA GLY A 60 3.86 12.73 0.49
C GLY A 60 3.86 11.81 -0.73
N ALA A 61 2.70 11.40 -1.24
CA ALA A 61 2.64 10.61 -2.47
C ALA A 61 3.08 11.46 -3.68
N LYS A 62 4.17 11.07 -4.34
CA LYS A 62 4.74 11.79 -5.49
C LYS A 62 4.02 11.52 -6.80
N ARG A 63 3.37 10.35 -6.89
CA ARG A 63 2.51 9.93 -7.99
C ARG A 63 1.27 9.23 -7.41
N ILE A 64 0.13 9.45 -8.04
CA ILE A 64 -1.14 8.80 -7.68
C ILE A 64 -1.63 8.04 -8.90
N TRP A 65 -1.66 6.72 -8.80
CA TRP A 65 -2.32 5.82 -9.73
C TRP A 65 -3.80 5.76 -9.39
N LEU A 66 -4.58 6.66 -9.99
CA LEU A 66 -6.02 6.70 -9.80
C LEU A 66 -6.73 5.85 -10.85
N LEU A 67 -7.38 4.79 -10.41
CA LEU A 67 -8.21 3.93 -11.22
C LEU A 67 -9.67 4.13 -10.82
N GLU A 68 -10.34 5.00 -11.55
CA GLU A 68 -11.72 5.38 -11.28
C GLU A 68 -12.71 4.59 -12.14
N ASN A 69 -13.56 3.78 -11.51
CA ASN A 69 -14.58 2.98 -12.18
C ASN A 69 -15.64 2.49 -11.19
N ALA A 70 -16.92 2.51 -11.57
CA ALA A 70 -18.02 2.01 -10.74
C ALA A 70 -17.83 0.56 -10.24
N ALA A 71 -17.10 -0.28 -10.98
CA ALA A 71 -16.74 -1.63 -10.57
C ALA A 71 -15.86 -1.67 -9.29
N PHE A 72 -15.20 -0.57 -8.95
CA PHE A 72 -14.39 -0.42 -7.74
C PHE A 72 -15.15 0.20 -6.55
N GLY A 73 -16.43 0.58 -6.69
CA GLY A 73 -17.17 1.21 -5.58
C GLY A 73 -17.40 0.30 -4.37
N ALA A 74 -17.68 -0.99 -4.62
CA ALA A 74 -17.71 -2.01 -3.59
C ALA A 74 -16.41 -2.82 -3.64
N TYR A 75 -15.80 -3.03 -2.47
CA TYR A 75 -14.60 -3.87 -2.40
C TYR A 75 -14.95 -5.31 -2.77
N ARG A 76 -14.23 -5.83 -3.77
CA ARG A 76 -14.25 -7.23 -4.19
C ARG A 76 -12.82 -7.63 -4.53
N GLY A 77 -12.20 -8.51 -3.73
CA GLY A 77 -10.82 -8.93 -3.93
C GLY A 77 -10.56 -9.51 -5.33
N GLU A 78 -11.52 -10.26 -5.86
CA GLU A 78 -11.51 -10.80 -7.23
C GLU A 78 -11.52 -9.74 -8.36
N VAL A 79 -11.98 -8.52 -8.08
CA VAL A 79 -11.97 -7.41 -9.05
C VAL A 79 -10.73 -6.54 -8.85
N TRP A 80 -10.38 -6.24 -7.59
CA TRP A 80 -9.31 -5.30 -7.25
C TRP A 80 -7.92 -5.93 -7.42
N THR A 81 -7.71 -7.15 -6.92
CA THR A 81 -6.39 -7.78 -6.90
C THR A 81 -5.81 -7.98 -8.31
N PRO A 82 -6.57 -8.48 -9.31
CA PRO A 82 -6.00 -8.68 -10.64
C PRO A 82 -5.49 -7.39 -11.29
N VAL A 83 -6.21 -6.29 -11.08
CA VAL A 83 -5.88 -4.97 -11.60
C VAL A 83 -4.58 -4.45 -10.98
N VAL A 84 -4.46 -4.49 -9.65
CA VAL A 84 -3.23 -4.05 -8.96
C VAL A 84 -2.05 -4.94 -9.31
N ALA A 85 -2.24 -6.25 -9.42
CA ALA A 85 -1.19 -7.17 -9.83
C ALA A 85 -0.71 -6.92 -11.27
N GLU A 86 -1.63 -6.62 -12.21
CA GLU A 86 -1.24 -6.28 -13.58
C GLU A 86 -0.46 -4.97 -13.63
N LEU A 87 -0.90 -3.96 -12.87
CA LEU A 87 -0.18 -2.69 -12.77
C LEU A 87 1.21 -2.90 -12.13
N ALA A 88 1.30 -3.68 -11.05
CA ALA A 88 2.55 -4.00 -10.38
C ALA A 88 3.52 -4.77 -11.28
N ALA A 89 3.02 -5.67 -12.13
CA ALA A 89 3.86 -6.39 -13.10
C ALA A 89 4.47 -5.45 -14.16
N LYS A 90 3.76 -4.38 -14.53
CA LYS A 90 4.24 -3.38 -15.50
C LYS A 90 5.23 -2.40 -14.87
N GLU A 91 4.93 -1.92 -13.67
CA GLU A 91 5.66 -0.81 -13.03
C GLU A 91 6.75 -1.28 -12.07
N SER A 92 6.71 -2.54 -11.63
CA SER A 92 7.71 -3.18 -10.76
C SER A 92 8.07 -2.36 -9.51
N PRO A 93 7.09 -2.05 -8.62
CA PRO A 93 7.38 -1.37 -7.35
C PRO A 93 8.32 -2.21 -6.46
N GLN A 94 9.15 -1.53 -5.66
CA GLN A 94 10.08 -2.20 -4.74
C GLN A 94 9.39 -2.79 -3.51
N ALA A 95 8.33 -2.12 -3.04
CA ALA A 95 7.51 -2.57 -1.93
C ALA A 95 6.08 -2.08 -2.10
N ILE A 96 5.12 -2.81 -1.54
CA ILE A 96 3.70 -2.43 -1.50
C ILE A 96 3.24 -2.47 -0.04
N LEU A 97 2.81 -1.33 0.48
CA LEU A 97 2.32 -1.12 1.83
C LEU A 97 0.81 -0.86 1.79
N ALA A 98 0.10 -1.34 2.81
CA ALA A 98 -1.33 -1.14 2.97
C ALA A 98 -1.68 -1.07 4.47
N PRO A 99 -2.75 -0.35 4.85
CA PRO A 99 -3.20 -0.34 6.22
C PRO A 99 -3.75 -1.71 6.63
N VAL A 100 -3.68 -2.03 7.91
CA VAL A 100 -4.07 -3.37 8.40
C VAL A 100 -5.57 -3.46 8.67
N THR A 101 -6.37 -3.45 7.60
CA THR A 101 -7.83 -3.63 7.66
C THR A 101 -8.25 -5.01 7.16
N THR A 102 -9.50 -5.40 7.37
CA THR A 102 -10.02 -6.69 6.86
C THR A 102 -9.92 -6.77 5.33
N ARG A 103 -10.24 -5.68 4.62
CA ARG A 103 -10.16 -5.60 3.16
C ARG A 103 -8.72 -5.75 2.66
N GLN A 104 -7.80 -5.00 3.27
CA GLN A 104 -6.42 -5.00 2.83
C GLN A 104 -5.69 -6.30 3.20
N ARG A 105 -5.98 -6.89 4.36
CA ARG A 105 -5.45 -8.22 4.72
C ARG A 105 -5.78 -9.27 3.67
N GLU A 106 -7.03 -9.30 3.20
CA GLU A 106 -7.43 -10.20 2.11
C GLU A 106 -6.74 -9.84 0.80
N MET A 107 -6.82 -8.58 0.37
CA MET A 107 -6.30 -8.13 -0.92
C MET A 107 -4.79 -8.37 -1.04
N MET A 108 -4.03 -8.01 -0.01
CA MET A 108 -2.57 -8.12 0.02
C MET A 108 -2.11 -9.58 0.03
N ALA A 109 -2.83 -10.48 0.72
CA ALA A 109 -2.54 -11.92 0.66
C ALA A 109 -2.73 -12.48 -0.77
N ARG A 110 -3.83 -12.13 -1.43
CA ARG A 110 -4.08 -12.54 -2.82
C ARG A 110 -3.07 -11.92 -3.78
N LEU A 111 -2.70 -10.65 -3.57
CA LEU A 111 -1.75 -9.92 -4.40
C LEU A 111 -0.36 -10.54 -4.29
N ALA A 112 0.12 -10.81 -3.08
CA ALA A 112 1.41 -11.46 -2.84
C ALA A 112 1.48 -12.83 -3.51
N ALA A 113 0.43 -13.66 -3.35
CA ALA A 113 0.34 -14.95 -4.01
C ALA A 113 0.38 -14.84 -5.54
N ARG A 114 -0.34 -13.87 -6.13
CA ARG A 114 -0.39 -13.66 -7.58
C ARG A 114 0.93 -13.13 -8.16
N LEU A 115 1.67 -12.35 -7.38
CA LEU A 115 2.97 -11.79 -7.77
C LEU A 115 4.14 -12.72 -7.44
N GLY A 116 3.92 -13.82 -6.70
CA GLY A 116 5.01 -14.65 -6.17
C GLY A 116 5.90 -13.90 -5.18
N ALA A 117 5.34 -12.91 -4.47
CA ALA A 117 6.06 -12.04 -3.54
C ALA A 117 5.87 -12.48 -2.07
N GLY A 118 6.81 -12.08 -1.21
CA GLY A 118 6.66 -12.23 0.24
C GLY A 118 5.61 -11.26 0.82
N LEU A 119 5.03 -11.63 1.97
CA LEU A 119 4.09 -10.78 2.71
C LEU A 119 4.36 -10.85 4.22
N SER A 120 4.58 -9.69 4.85
CA SER A 120 4.58 -9.55 6.30
C SER A 120 3.29 -8.86 6.76
N ALA A 121 2.37 -9.64 7.32
CA ALA A 121 1.09 -9.14 7.85
C ALA A 121 1.23 -8.66 9.30
N ASP A 122 0.40 -7.68 9.68
CA ASP A 122 0.33 -7.10 11.02
C ASP A 122 1.70 -6.56 11.53
N SER A 123 2.48 -5.97 10.62
CA SER A 123 3.77 -5.36 10.95
C SER A 123 3.56 -4.13 11.83
N THR A 124 4.36 -4.01 12.89
CA THR A 124 4.32 -2.90 13.85
C THR A 124 5.50 -1.94 13.72
N ALA A 125 6.55 -2.33 12.99
CA ALA A 125 7.65 -1.44 12.62
C ALA A 125 8.27 -1.88 11.30
N LEU A 126 8.79 -0.91 10.55
CA LEU A 126 9.52 -1.12 9.31
C LEU A 126 10.86 -0.38 9.37
N ALA A 127 11.92 -1.05 8.93
CA ALA A 127 13.27 -0.49 8.89
C ALA A 127 13.97 -0.87 7.59
N LEU A 128 14.99 -0.10 7.24
CA LEU A 128 15.95 -0.49 6.20
C LEU A 128 17.24 -0.92 6.86
N GLU A 129 17.67 -2.13 6.56
CA GLU A 129 18.91 -2.72 7.06
C GLU A 129 19.68 -3.30 5.89
N ASP A 130 20.90 -2.82 5.68
CA ASP A 130 21.74 -3.21 4.54
C ASP A 130 21.01 -3.11 3.17
N GLY A 131 20.18 -2.07 3.02
CA GLY A 131 19.40 -1.82 1.81
C GLY A 131 18.18 -2.74 1.63
N LYS A 132 17.82 -3.55 2.64
CA LYS A 132 16.65 -4.43 2.63
C LYS A 132 15.58 -3.90 3.56
N LEU A 133 14.32 -4.02 3.13
CA LEU A 133 13.17 -3.73 3.98
C LEU A 133 12.99 -4.87 4.99
N VAL A 134 13.04 -4.53 6.27
CA VAL A 134 12.84 -5.46 7.39
C VAL A 134 11.56 -5.08 8.12
N ALA A 135 10.65 -6.04 8.24
CA ALA A 135 9.40 -5.87 8.95
C ALA A 135 9.45 -6.54 10.32
N THR A 136 9.07 -5.80 11.37
CA THR A 136 8.89 -6.36 12.71
C THR A 136 7.40 -6.62 12.95
N ARG A 137 7.06 -7.83 13.37
CA ARG A 137 5.67 -8.22 13.66
C ARG A 137 5.56 -9.08 14.93
N PRO A 138 4.46 -8.97 15.69
CA PRO A 138 4.16 -9.87 16.78
C PRO A 138 3.81 -11.27 16.27
N VAL A 139 4.35 -12.30 16.92
CA VAL A 139 4.02 -13.71 16.69
C VAL A 139 3.72 -14.39 18.04
N TYR A 140 3.12 -15.59 17.98
CA TYR A 140 2.68 -16.32 19.18
C TYR A 140 1.82 -15.47 20.14
N ALA A 141 0.78 -14.84 19.59
CA ALA A 141 -0.13 -13.93 20.32
C ALA A 141 0.61 -12.75 21.01
N GLY A 142 1.64 -12.21 20.36
CA GLY A 142 2.40 -11.06 20.86
C GLY A 142 3.48 -11.38 21.89
N LYS A 143 3.71 -12.66 22.19
CA LYS A 143 4.77 -13.07 23.14
C LYS A 143 6.17 -12.88 22.58
N LEU A 144 6.32 -12.92 21.26
CA LEU A 144 7.61 -12.70 20.58
C LEU A 144 7.43 -11.67 19.47
N LEU A 145 8.49 -10.89 19.23
CA LEU A 145 8.62 -10.06 18.04
C LEU A 145 9.53 -10.79 17.05
N SER A 146 9.04 -10.95 15.82
CA SER A 146 9.78 -11.54 14.71
C SER A 146 10.17 -10.45 13.72
N ARG A 147 11.38 -10.56 13.18
CA ARG A 147 11.91 -9.70 12.11
C ARG A 147 12.07 -10.54 10.86
N VAL A 148 11.44 -10.11 9.78
CA VAL A 148 11.41 -10.80 8.48
C VAL A 148 11.74 -9.86 7.33
#